data_AF-A0A2J8SC88-F1
#
_entry.id   AF-A0A2J8SC88-F1
#
_cell.length_a   1.000
_cell.length_b   1.000
_cell.length_c   1.000
_cell.angle_alpha   90.00
_cell.angle_beta   90.00
_cell.angle_gamma   90.00
#
_symmetry.space_group_name_H-M   'P 1'
#
loop_
_entity.id
_entity.type
_entity.pdbx_description
1 polymer ?
#
loop_
_entity_poly.entity_id
_entity_poly.type
_entity_poly.pdbx_seq_one_letter_code
_entity_poly.pdbx_strand_id
1 'polypeptide(L)'
;MAPKVFRQYWDIPDGTDCHRKAYSTTSIASVAGLTAAAYRVTLNPPGTFLEGVAKVGQYTFTAAAVGAVFGLTTCISAQVREKPDDPLNYFLGGCAGGLTLGARSEWAPPHPHPPPSLAE
;
A
#
# COMPACT_ATOMS: atom_id res chain seq x y z
N MET A 1 0.88 -16.22 14.22
CA MET A 1 0.66 -16.20 12.75
C MET A 1 1.53 -15.18 12.01
N ALA A 2 1.71 -13.96 12.54
CA ALA A 2 2.57 -12.92 11.94
C ALA A 2 3.98 -13.36 11.45
N PRO A 3 4.78 -14.13 12.21
CA PRO A 3 6.13 -14.51 11.75
C PRO A 3 6.12 -15.46 10.54
N LYS A 4 5.04 -16.22 10.32
CA LYS A 4 4.93 -17.12 9.16
C LYS A 4 4.74 -16.35 7.86
N VAL A 5 3.97 -15.27 7.87
CA VAL A 5 3.69 -14.45 6.68
C VAL A 5 4.94 -13.68 6.24
N PHE A 6 5.69 -13.13 7.21
CA PHE A 6 6.99 -12.49 6.92
C PHE A 6 8.02 -13.48 6.38
N ARG A 7 8.09 -14.69 6.94
CA ARG A 7 9.00 -15.74 6.42
C ARG A 7 8.64 -16.12 4.99
N GLN A 8 7.35 -16.31 4.72
CA GLN A 8 6.86 -16.68 3.40
C GLN A 8 7.20 -15.63 2.31
N TYR A 9 7.35 -14.35 2.67
CA TYR A 9 7.84 -13.33 1.73
C TYR A 9 9.32 -13.53 1.38
N TRP A 10 10.16 -13.81 2.38
CA TRP A 10 11.61 -14.01 2.21
C TRP A 10 11.97 -15.38 1.62
N ASP A 11 11.08 -16.36 1.73
CA ASP A 11 11.28 -17.69 1.15
C ASP A 11 11.08 -17.71 -0.39
N ILE A 12 10.50 -16.65 -0.98
CA ILE A 12 10.26 -16.53 -2.43
C ILE A 12 11.36 -15.67 -3.05
N PRO A 13 12.18 -16.20 -3.97
CA PRO A 13 13.22 -15.42 -4.61
C PRO A 13 12.64 -14.31 -5.49
N ASP A 14 13.28 -13.13 -5.43
CA ASP A 14 12.96 -11.97 -6.25
C ASP A 14 13.02 -12.32 -7.74
N GLY A 15 12.00 -11.90 -8.49
CA GLY A 15 11.88 -12.23 -9.91
C GLY A 15 11.17 -13.56 -10.22
N THR A 16 10.71 -14.30 -9.21
CA THR A 16 9.86 -15.50 -9.38
C THR A 16 8.55 -15.36 -8.62
N ASP A 17 7.49 -16.06 -9.07
CA ASP A 17 6.19 -16.13 -8.40
C ASP A 17 5.64 -14.78 -7.90
N CYS A 18 5.66 -13.76 -8.78
CA CYS A 18 5.29 -12.39 -8.42
C CYS A 18 3.91 -12.25 -7.76
N HIS A 19 2.96 -13.10 -8.16
CA HIS A 19 1.62 -13.16 -7.57
C HIS A 19 1.67 -13.55 -6.08
N ARG A 20 2.47 -14.56 -5.72
CA ARG A 20 2.61 -15.05 -4.34
C ARG A 20 3.36 -14.07 -3.47
N LYS A 21 4.38 -13.41 -4.05
CA LYS A 21 5.15 -12.37 -3.37
C LYS A 21 4.30 -11.12 -3.11
N ALA A 22 3.53 -10.68 -4.11
CA ALA A 22 2.57 -9.59 -3.98
C ALA A 22 1.46 -9.90 -2.96
N TYR A 23 0.94 -11.12 -2.94
CA TYR A 23 -0.05 -11.52 -1.94
C TYR A 23 0.53 -11.48 -0.51
N SER A 24 1.79 -11.89 -0.35
CA SER A 24 2.47 -11.88 0.94
C SER A 24 2.69 -10.44 1.45
N THR A 25 3.16 -9.52 0.61
CA THR A 25 3.32 -8.10 0.97
C THR A 25 1.99 -7.41 1.22
N THR A 26 0.97 -7.71 0.41
CA THR A 26 -0.40 -7.22 0.61
C THR A 26 -0.91 -7.66 1.97
N SER A 27 -0.74 -8.93 2.33
CA SER A 27 -1.19 -9.48 3.62
C SER A 27 -0.50 -8.80 4.80
N ILE A 28 0.82 -8.61 4.71
CA ILE A 28 1.61 -7.90 5.74
C ILE A 28 1.11 -6.47 5.90
N ALA A 29 0.95 -5.76 4.78
CA ALA A 29 0.51 -4.37 4.80
C ALA A 29 -0.94 -4.23 5.29
N SER A 30 -1.84 -5.16 4.95
CA SER A 30 -3.20 -5.22 5.48
C SER A 30 -3.23 -5.36 6.99
N VAL A 31 -2.38 -6.22 7.56
CA VAL A 31 -2.27 -6.37 9.03
C VAL A 31 -1.78 -5.07 9.67
N ALA A 32 -0.80 -4.40 9.06
CA ALA A 32 -0.34 -3.10 9.52
C ALA A 32 -1.45 -2.03 9.43
N GLY A 33 -2.20 -1.99 8.31
CA GLY A 33 -3.32 -1.08 8.10
C GLY A 33 -4.47 -1.30 9.08
N LEU A 34 -4.82 -2.55 9.38
CA LEU A 34 -5.81 -2.90 10.40
C LEU A 34 -5.35 -2.46 11.79
N THR A 35 -4.07 -2.65 12.10
CA THR A 35 -3.50 -2.22 13.39
C THR A 35 -3.58 -0.70 13.53
N ALA A 36 -3.17 0.04 12.49
CA ALA A 36 -3.28 1.50 12.46
C ALA A 36 -4.75 1.98 12.55
N ALA A 37 -5.66 1.30 11.87
CA ALA A 37 -7.09 1.58 11.94
C ALA A 37 -7.66 1.37 13.34
N ALA A 38 -7.26 0.29 14.02
CA ALA A 38 -7.66 0.02 15.40
C ALA A 38 -7.23 1.16 16.32
N TYR A 39 -5.96 1.59 16.27
CA TYR A 39 -5.50 2.76 17.01
C TYR A 39 -6.29 4.02 16.65
N ARG A 40 -6.56 4.26 15.37
CA ARG A 40 -7.31 5.45 14.93
C ARG A 40 -8.73 5.49 15.49
N VAL A 41 -9.45 4.36 15.48
CA VAL A 41 -10.82 4.26 16.00
C VAL A 41 -10.84 4.30 17.53
N THR A 42 -9.85 3.70 18.21
CA THR A 42 -9.79 3.72 19.67
C THR A 42 -9.42 5.12 20.21
N LEU A 43 -8.47 5.80 19.58
CA LEU A 43 -8.00 7.13 20.04
C LEU A 43 -8.90 8.27 19.55
N ASN A 44 -9.61 8.08 18.43
CA ASN A 44 -10.53 9.08 17.88
C ASN A 44 -11.80 8.37 17.34
N PRO A 45 -12.74 8.04 18.23
CA PRO A 45 -13.91 7.26 17.87
C PRO A 45 -14.80 7.99 16.86
N PRO A 46 -15.33 7.28 15.86
CA PRO A 46 -16.31 7.82 14.92
C PRO A 46 -17.65 8.07 15.61
N GLY A 47 -18.46 8.98 15.05
CA GLY A 47 -19.79 9.26 15.61
C GLY A 47 -20.78 8.11 15.43
N THR A 48 -20.51 7.21 14.48
CA THR A 48 -21.35 6.05 14.18
C THR A 48 -20.52 4.80 13.90
N PHE A 49 -21.15 3.62 14.06
CA PHE A 49 -20.51 2.35 13.75
C PHE A 49 -20.16 2.21 12.26
N LEU A 50 -21.06 2.62 11.36
CA LEU A 50 -20.83 2.55 9.91
C LEU A 50 -19.65 3.41 9.46
N GLU A 51 -19.52 4.62 10.02
CA GLU A 51 -18.35 5.47 9.77
C GLU A 51 -17.06 4.82 10.29
N GLY A 52 -17.12 4.12 11.41
CA GLY A 52 -16.01 3.31 11.92
C GLY A 52 -15.58 2.19 10.98
N VAL A 53 -16.54 1.39 10.50
CA VAL A 53 -16.28 0.32 9.53
C VAL A 53 -15.70 0.89 8.24
N ALA A 54 -16.25 2.02 7.74
CA ALA A 54 -15.73 2.69 6.56
C ALA A 54 -14.28 3.15 6.75
N LYS A 55 -13.95 3.78 7.88
CA LYS A 55 -12.58 4.21 8.21
C LYS A 55 -11.63 3.03 8.31
N VAL A 56 -12.03 1.96 9.00
CA VAL A 56 -11.19 0.74 9.11
C VAL A 56 -10.93 0.12 7.75
N GLY A 57 -11.97 0.02 6.91
CA GLY A 57 -11.87 -0.48 5.55
C GLY A 57 -10.94 0.38 4.69
N GLN A 58 -11.07 1.71 4.75
CA GLN A 58 -10.21 2.64 4.01
C GLN A 58 -8.73 2.48 4.39
N TYR A 59 -8.40 2.44 5.68
CA TYR A 59 -7.02 2.26 6.15
C TYR A 59 -6.44 0.92 5.71
N THR A 60 -7.20 -0.15 5.93
CA THR A 60 -6.77 -1.52 5.59
C THR A 60 -6.55 -1.68 4.09
N PHE A 61 -7.51 -1.23 3.27
CA PHE A 61 -7.44 -1.38 1.82
C PHE A 61 -6.35 -0.50 1.21
N THR A 62 -6.15 0.71 1.72
CA THR A 62 -5.05 1.56 1.27
C THR A 62 -3.70 0.93 1.59
N ALA A 63 -3.50 0.43 2.81
CA ALA A 63 -2.27 -0.28 3.15
C ALA A 63 -2.09 -1.55 2.29
N ALA A 64 -3.15 -2.33 2.06
CA ALA A 64 -3.14 -3.48 1.18
C ALA A 64 -2.68 -3.12 -0.25
N ALA A 65 -3.24 -2.05 -0.82
CA ALA A 65 -2.87 -1.56 -2.15
C ALA A 65 -1.39 -1.15 -2.21
N VAL A 66 -0.89 -0.43 -1.20
CA VAL A 66 0.53 -0.06 -1.09
C VAL A 66 1.41 -1.31 -1.07
N GLY A 67 1.06 -2.30 -0.25
CA GLY A 67 1.79 -3.58 -0.18
C GLY A 67 1.76 -4.36 -1.49
N ALA A 68 0.62 -4.39 -2.18
CA ALA A 68 0.46 -5.06 -3.47
C ALA A 68 1.34 -4.41 -4.55
N VAL A 69 1.28 -3.08 -4.68
CA VAL A 69 2.07 -2.34 -5.67
C VAL A 69 3.56 -2.48 -5.37
N PHE A 70 3.96 -2.36 -4.10
CA PHE A 70 5.33 -2.63 -3.70
C PHE A 70 5.80 -4.04 -4.14
N GLY A 71 5.03 -5.09 -3.80
CA GLY A 71 5.39 -6.48 -4.12
C GLY A 71 5.47 -6.74 -5.63
N LEU A 72 4.52 -6.21 -6.41
CA LEU A 72 4.51 -6.32 -7.86
C LEU A 72 5.68 -5.57 -8.49
N THR A 73 5.91 -4.32 -8.11
CA THR A 73 6.99 -3.50 -8.67
C THR A 73 8.37 -4.07 -8.34
N THR A 74 8.60 -4.53 -7.11
CA THR A 74 9.87 -5.21 -6.75
C THR A 74 10.10 -6.45 -7.61
N CYS A 75 9.08 -7.30 -7.78
CA CYS A 75 9.22 -8.52 -8.56
C CYS A 75 9.41 -8.25 -10.07
N ILE A 76 8.61 -7.34 -10.65
CA ILE A 76 8.70 -7.00 -12.07
C ILE A 76 10.04 -6.32 -12.38
N SER A 77 10.50 -5.40 -11.52
CA SER A 77 11.82 -4.76 -11.71
C SER A 77 12.96 -5.77 -11.61
N ALA A 78 12.89 -6.74 -10.69
CA ALA A 78 13.83 -7.85 -10.62
C ALA A 78 13.84 -8.71 -11.90
N GLN A 79 12.67 -9.02 -12.47
CA GLN A 79 12.55 -9.76 -13.73
C GLN A 79 13.12 -8.99 -14.92
N VAL A 80 12.72 -7.74 -15.10
CA VAL A 80 13.11 -6.92 -16.26
C VAL A 80 14.60 -6.57 -16.25
N ARG A 81 15.19 -6.38 -15.06
CA ARG A 81 16.60 -6.00 -14.91
C ARG A 81 17.53 -7.20 -14.82
N GLU A 82 16.99 -8.42 -14.75
CA GLU A 82 17.72 -9.69 -14.55
C GLU A 82 18.70 -9.62 -13.36
N LYS A 83 18.36 -8.80 -12.36
CA LYS A 83 19.16 -8.51 -11.16
C LYS A 83 18.29 -8.67 -9.93
N PRO A 84 18.04 -9.90 -9.47
CA PRO A 84 17.09 -10.17 -8.39
C PRO A 84 17.55 -9.59 -7.04
N ASP A 85 18.85 -9.63 -6.75
CA ASP A 85 19.42 -9.20 -5.47
C ASP A 85 19.77 -7.70 -5.40
N ASP A 86 19.34 -6.91 -6.38
CA ASP A 86 19.66 -5.48 -6.43
C ASP A 86 18.69 -4.66 -5.57
N PRO A 87 19.17 -3.93 -4.53
CA PRO A 87 18.32 -3.13 -3.65
C PRO A 87 17.54 -2.04 -4.38
N LEU A 88 17.94 -1.65 -5.59
CA LEU A 88 17.19 -0.69 -6.41
C LEU A 88 15.77 -1.21 -6.74
N ASN A 89 15.55 -2.52 -6.83
CA ASN A 89 14.20 -3.08 -7.06
C ASN A 89 13.26 -2.72 -5.91
N TYR A 90 13.74 -2.81 -4.67
CA TYR A 90 13.00 -2.42 -3.47
C TYR A 90 12.79 -0.91 -3.38
N PHE A 91 13.76 -0.11 -3.84
CA PHE A 91 13.60 1.34 -3.94
C PHE A 91 12.48 1.72 -4.91
N LEU A 92 12.43 1.10 -6.10
CA LEU A 92 11.35 1.30 -7.06
C LEU A 92 10.01 0.86 -6.50
N GLY A 93 9.96 -0.30 -5.83
CA GLY A 93 8.75 -0.77 -5.15
C GLY A 93 8.28 0.19 -4.07
N GLY A 94 9.20 0.73 -3.27
CA GLY A 94 8.89 1.70 -2.22
C GLY A 94 8.35 3.01 -2.80
N CYS A 95 8.97 3.51 -3.86
CA CYS A 95 8.50 4.70 -4.58
C CYS A 95 7.09 4.49 -5.16
N ALA A 96 6.84 3.37 -5.84
CA ALA A 96 5.53 3.03 -6.38
C ALA A 96 4.46 2.84 -5.27
N GLY A 97 4.84 2.22 -4.15
CA GLY A 97 4.00 2.14 -2.96
C GLY A 97 3.67 3.52 -2.37
N GLY A 98 4.65 4.43 -2.31
CA GLY A 98 4.45 5.81 -1.87
C GLY A 98 3.52 6.61 -2.78
N LEU A 99 3.66 6.48 -4.09
CA LEU A 99 2.75 7.08 -5.07
C LEU A 99 1.32 6.52 -4.92
N THR A 100 1.20 5.22 -4.65
CA THR A 100 -0.09 4.57 -4.38
C THR A 100 -0.73 5.13 -3.12
N LEU A 101 0.05 5.32 -2.05
CA LEU A 101 -0.43 5.96 -0.84
C LEU A 101 -0.93 7.38 -1.13
N GLY A 102 -0.12 8.19 -1.83
CA GLY A 102 -0.47 9.56 -2.22
C GLY A 102 -1.77 9.67 -3.02
N ALA A 103 -1.93 8.79 -4.02
CA ALA A 103 -3.14 8.71 -4.84
C ALA A 103 -4.39 8.32 -4.03
N ARG A 104 -4.21 7.50 -2.98
CA ARG A 104 -5.29 7.03 -2.11
C ARG A 104 -5.60 7.96 -0.95
N SER A 105 -4.66 8.84 -0.58
CA SER A 105 -4.79 9.71 0.58
C SER A 105 -5.51 11.03 0.32
N GLU A 106 -6.03 11.26 -0.89
CA GLU A 106 -6.62 12.55 -1.29
C GLU A 106 -5.82 13.72 -0.69
N TRP A 107 -4.61 13.93 -1.18
CA TRP A 107 -4.02 15.27 -1.23
C TRP A 107 -4.87 16.21 -2.10
N ALA A 108 -6.16 16.37 -1.75
CA ALA A 108 -6.99 17.40 -2.31
C ALA A 108 -6.42 18.74 -1.82
N PRO A 109 -5.98 19.66 -2.70
CA PRO A 109 -5.80 21.04 -2.29
C PRO A 109 -7.13 21.54 -1.69
N PRO A 110 -7.12 22.33 -0.61
CA PRO A 110 -8.34 22.85 0.02
C PRO A 110 -9.08 23.89 -0.84
N HIS A 111 -8.84 23.95 -2.16
CA HIS A 111 -9.43 24.94 -3.05
C HIS A 111 -10.03 24.28 -4.29
N PRO A 112 -11.29 24.60 -4.65
CA PRO A 112 -11.79 24.32 -5.98
C PRO A 112 -10.94 25.13 -6.96
N HIS A 113 -10.26 24.47 -7.90
CA HIS A 113 -9.78 25.17 -9.08
C HIS A 113 -11.02 25.73 -9.81
N PRO A 114 -11.13 27.05 -10.04
CA PRO A 114 -12.20 27.57 -10.88
C PRO A 114 -12.07 26.98 -12.29
N PRO A 115 -13.18 26.72 -12.99
CA PRO A 115 -13.14 26.27 -14.37
C PRO A 115 -12.39 27.28 -15.25
N PRO A 116 -11.75 26.84 -16.35
CA PRO A 116 -10.89 27.65 -17.21
C PRO A 116 -11.60 28.80 -17.96
N SER A 117 -12.87 29.09 -17.65
CA SER A 117 -13.69 30.12 -18.29
C SER A 117 -13.56 31.53 -17.69
N LEU A 118 -12.55 31.80 -16.86
CA LEU A 118 -12.30 33.11 -16.23
C LEU A 118 -10.86 33.63 -16.40
N ALA A 119 -10.15 33.16 -17.43
CA ALA A 119 -8.79 33.59 -17.75
C ALA A 119 -8.69 34.53 -18.97
N GLU A 120 -9.81 35.11 -19.41
CA GLU A 120 -9.84 36.21 -20.39
C GLU A 120 -10.75 37.35 -19.93
#